data_AF-A0A7C5NJI6-F1
#
_entry.id   AF-A0A7C5NJI6-F1
#
_cell.length_a   1.000
_cell.length_b   1.000
_cell.length_c   1.000
_cell.angle_alpha   90.00
_cell.angle_beta   90.00
_cell.angle_gamma   90.00
#
_symmetry.space_group_name_H-M   'P 1'
#
loop_
_entity.id
_entity.type
_entity.pdbx_description
1 polymer ?
#
loop_
_entity_poly.entity_id
_entity_poly.type
_entity_poly.pdbx_seq_one_letter_code
_entity_poly.pdbx_strand_id
1 'polypeptide(L)'
;MKQTGMYRIILVTIVIRVAYWYTSLISAETANTASTEVVTSFPLGDNIITVAPISLNSSGAVSDRFMRLFLKNRTEDKGIAYDLVWNEANAKMARAKTRHDFLECARVYYYLIESGIRNGELFYNTGTALLLAGEYDRALSAFIRSERYLGATWEIKQNMQSALVGQMKTPEELQNTWYRHVFFWHYRYGLRFRVILAICGILFTATGLCLWSFFKNKYAIGFIIAGILLNTFFVPSILITIIQETSDIPPILL
;
A
#
# COMPACT_ATOMS: atom_id res chain seq x y z
N MET A 1 36.47 32.78 3.21
CA MET A 1 35.07 33.25 3.11
C MET A 1 34.29 32.83 1.85
N LYS A 2 34.90 32.30 0.76
CA LYS A 2 34.14 31.93 -0.47
C LYS A 2 33.44 30.56 -0.44
N GLN A 3 33.88 29.63 0.40
CA GLN A 3 33.43 28.23 0.35
C GLN A 3 31.99 28.01 0.87
N THR A 4 31.53 28.85 1.81
CA THR A 4 30.19 28.78 2.40
C THR A 4 29.07 29.17 1.42
N GLY A 5 29.37 29.93 0.36
CA GLY A 5 28.39 30.29 -0.67
C GLY A 5 28.01 29.13 -1.59
N MET A 6 28.97 28.26 -1.90
CA MET A 6 28.77 27.16 -2.85
C MET A 6 27.87 26.06 -2.28
N TYR A 7 28.04 25.69 -1.01
CA TYR A 7 27.19 24.68 -0.36
C TYR A 7 25.73 25.11 -0.24
N ARG A 8 25.45 26.42 -0.14
CA ARG A 8 24.09 26.97 -0.07
C ARG A 8 23.33 26.78 -1.38
N ILE A 9 24.00 27.01 -2.52
CA ILE A 9 23.40 26.86 -3.85
C ILE A 9 23.09 25.38 -4.11
N ILE A 10 23.98 24.48 -3.73
CA ILE A 10 23.79 23.03 -3.92
C ILE A 10 22.60 22.53 -3.11
N LEU A 11 22.49 22.90 -1.83
CA LEU A 11 21.41 22.46 -0.96
C LEU A 11 20.03 22.94 -1.46
N VAL A 12 19.91 24.22 -1.80
CA VAL A 12 18.66 24.80 -2.34
C VAL A 12 18.28 24.11 -3.65
N THR A 13 19.26 23.85 -4.53
CA THR A 13 19.02 23.15 -5.80
C THR A 13 18.50 21.72 -5.59
N ILE A 14 19.05 21.00 -4.62
CA ILE A 14 18.59 19.65 -4.27
C ILE A 14 17.14 19.70 -3.75
N VAL A 15 16.83 20.61 -2.83
CA VAL A 15 15.46 20.75 -2.28
C VAL A 15 14.45 21.10 -3.37
N ILE A 16 14.77 22.04 -4.26
CA ILE A 16 13.90 22.43 -5.38
C ILE A 16 13.69 21.25 -6.35
N ARG A 17 14.75 20.52 -6.69
CA ARG A 17 14.64 19.36 -7.59
C ARG A 17 13.81 18.23 -6.99
N VAL A 18 13.98 17.97 -5.69
CA VAL A 18 13.16 16.98 -4.96
C VAL A 18 11.69 17.42 -4.94
N ALA A 19 11.41 18.69 -4.66
CA ALA A 19 10.05 19.22 -4.64
C ALA A 19 9.37 19.20 -6.03
N TYR A 20 10.08 19.61 -7.09
CA TYR A 20 9.56 19.61 -8.47
C TYR A 20 9.34 18.20 -9.00
N TRP A 21 10.23 17.27 -8.68
CA TRP A 21 10.05 15.85 -8.99
C TRP A 21 8.81 15.29 -8.29
N TYR A 22 8.60 15.69 -7.04
CA TYR A 22 7.47 15.23 -6.23
C TYR A 22 6.11 15.70 -6.77
N THR A 23 5.98 16.97 -7.20
CA THR A 23 4.75 17.47 -7.82
C THR A 23 4.43 16.77 -9.15
N SER A 24 5.45 16.39 -9.92
CA SER A 24 5.27 15.62 -11.16
C SER A 24 4.78 14.19 -10.92
N LEU A 25 5.14 13.58 -9.78
CA LEU A 25 4.70 12.24 -9.40
C LEU A 25 3.20 12.21 -9.06
N ILE A 26 2.71 13.22 -8.32
CA ILE A 26 1.30 13.32 -7.90
C ILE A 26 0.37 13.56 -9.10
N SER A 27 0.75 14.41 -10.05
CA SER A 27 -0.06 14.68 -11.26
C SER A 27 -0.23 13.45 -12.17
N ALA A 28 0.71 12.52 -12.15
CA ALA A 28 0.59 11.27 -12.91
C ALA A 28 -0.42 10.29 -12.29
N GLU A 29 -0.73 10.42 -11.00
CA GLU A 29 -1.52 9.47 -10.23
C GLU A 29 -3.03 9.77 -10.29
N THR A 30 -3.43 11.04 -10.41
CA THR A 30 -4.84 11.44 -10.58
C THR A 30 -5.44 11.04 -11.93
N ALA A 31 -4.62 10.57 -12.88
CA ALA A 31 -5.07 10.17 -14.21
C ALA A 31 -5.53 8.69 -14.32
N ASN A 32 -5.29 7.85 -13.30
CA ASN A 32 -5.45 6.39 -13.41
C ASN A 32 -6.47 5.73 -12.47
N THR A 33 -7.29 6.49 -11.73
CA THR A 33 -8.31 5.95 -10.82
C THR A 33 -9.67 5.76 -11.49
N ALA A 34 -9.70 5.10 -12.66
CA ALA A 34 -10.93 4.59 -13.24
C ALA A 34 -11.01 3.08 -12.99
N SER A 35 -11.52 2.69 -11.83
CA SER A 35 -11.93 1.31 -11.57
C SER A 35 -13.19 1.01 -12.36
N THR A 36 -13.14 0.03 -13.25
CA THR A 36 -14.33 -0.47 -13.94
C THR A 36 -15.16 -1.28 -12.94
N GLU A 37 -16.32 -0.75 -12.56
CA GLU A 37 -17.21 -1.37 -11.57
C GLU A 37 -17.87 -2.63 -12.14
N VAL A 38 -17.42 -3.80 -11.70
CA VAL A 38 -18.21 -5.04 -11.80
C VAL A 38 -18.44 -5.52 -10.37
N VAL A 39 -19.57 -5.10 -9.79
CA VAL A 39 -20.03 -5.64 -8.50
C VAL A 39 -20.56 -7.05 -8.76
N THR A 40 -19.94 -8.04 -8.13
CA THR A 40 -20.36 -9.44 -8.24
C THR A 40 -21.03 -9.85 -6.94
N SER A 41 -22.31 -10.18 -7.00
CA SER A 41 -23.06 -10.80 -5.91
C SER A 41 -23.01 -12.32 -6.04
N PHE A 42 -22.68 -13.02 -4.94
CA PHE A 42 -22.66 -14.47 -4.90
C PHE A 42 -23.59 -15.00 -3.81
N PRO A 43 -24.38 -16.05 -4.09
CA PRO A 43 -25.21 -16.69 -3.07
C PRO A 43 -24.33 -17.48 -2.10
N LEU A 44 -24.51 -17.24 -0.80
CA LEU A 44 -23.94 -18.04 0.29
C LEU A 44 -25.05 -18.53 1.22
N GLY A 45 -25.58 -19.71 0.96
CA GLY A 45 -26.79 -20.19 1.65
C GLY A 45 -27.96 -19.25 1.36
N ASP A 46 -28.62 -18.76 2.42
CA ASP A 46 -29.72 -17.79 2.31
C ASP A 46 -29.26 -16.33 2.21
N ASN A 47 -27.95 -16.06 2.34
CA ASN A 47 -27.39 -14.71 2.32
C ASN A 47 -26.70 -14.40 0.97
N ILE A 48 -26.85 -13.17 0.50
CA ILE A 48 -26.09 -12.66 -0.66
C ILE A 48 -24.84 -11.96 -0.15
N ILE A 49 -23.65 -12.45 -0.53
CA ILE A 49 -22.40 -11.74 -0.27
C ILE A 49 -22.14 -10.78 -1.43
N THR A 50 -22.02 -9.50 -1.10
CA THR A 50 -21.65 -8.45 -2.06
C THR A 50 -20.16 -8.20 -1.99
N VAL A 51 -19.45 -8.61 -3.04
CA VAL A 51 -18.01 -8.43 -3.15
C VAL A 51 -17.72 -7.17 -3.97
N ALA A 52 -16.91 -6.27 -3.40
CA ALA A 52 -16.43 -5.10 -4.09
C ALA A 52 -15.54 -5.50 -5.29
N PRO A 53 -15.53 -4.72 -6.38
CA PRO A 53 -14.86 -5.08 -7.63
C PRO A 53 -13.36 -5.35 -7.42
N ILE A 54 -12.77 -6.20 -8.27
CA ILE A 54 -11.33 -6.46 -8.28
C ILE A 54 -10.55 -5.22 -8.73
N SER A 55 -9.33 -5.05 -8.23
CA SER A 55 -8.44 -4.01 -8.72
C SER A 55 -7.78 -4.46 -10.02
N LEU A 56 -8.10 -3.79 -11.13
CA LEU A 56 -7.43 -4.01 -12.41
C LEU A 56 -6.12 -3.22 -12.54
N ASN A 57 -5.87 -2.29 -11.62
CA ASN A 57 -4.72 -1.42 -11.68
C ASN A 57 -3.47 -2.21 -11.28
N SER A 58 -2.59 -2.51 -12.24
CA SER A 58 -1.27 -3.11 -12.01
C SER A 58 -0.27 -2.13 -11.37
N SER A 59 -0.76 -1.11 -10.64
CA SER A 59 0.00 0.07 -10.17
C SER A 59 1.24 -0.26 -9.31
N GLY A 60 1.41 -1.53 -8.90
CA GLY A 60 2.71 -2.08 -8.50
C GLY A 60 3.84 -1.72 -9.46
N ALA A 61 3.58 -1.60 -10.77
CA ALA A 61 4.54 -1.17 -11.78
C ALA A 61 4.95 0.33 -11.70
N VAL A 62 4.15 1.20 -11.07
CA VAL A 62 4.48 2.64 -10.95
C VAL A 62 5.51 2.88 -9.84
N SER A 63 5.36 2.16 -8.71
CA SER A 63 6.41 2.05 -7.68
C SER A 63 7.69 1.45 -8.28
N ASP A 64 7.54 0.54 -9.24
CA ASP A 64 8.63 -0.13 -9.94
C ASP A 64 9.38 0.82 -10.88
N ARG A 65 8.75 1.89 -11.39
CA ARG A 65 9.42 2.90 -12.23
C ARG A 65 10.57 3.61 -11.51
N PHE A 66 10.44 3.82 -10.20
CA PHE A 66 11.50 4.36 -9.35
C PHE A 66 12.68 3.37 -9.26
N MET A 67 12.41 2.08 -9.09
CA MET A 67 13.45 1.03 -9.03
C MET A 67 14.06 0.70 -10.40
N ARG A 68 13.30 0.83 -11.50
CA ARG A 68 13.78 0.68 -12.89
C ARG A 68 14.80 1.75 -13.26
N LEU A 69 14.66 2.97 -12.73
CA LEU A 69 15.62 4.06 -13.00
C LEU A 69 16.99 3.84 -12.32
N PHE A 70 17.04 3.10 -11.21
CA PHE A 70 18.26 2.89 -10.42
C PHE A 70 18.90 1.49 -10.57
N LEU A 71 18.15 0.47 -11.00
CA LEU A 71 18.61 -0.93 -11.12
C LEU A 71 18.39 -1.51 -12.53
N LYS A 72 18.91 -0.81 -13.53
CA LYS A 72 18.62 -0.94 -14.97
C LYS A 72 18.64 -2.37 -15.57
N ASN A 73 19.26 -3.38 -14.96
CA ASN A 73 19.41 -4.71 -15.60
C ASN A 73 18.75 -5.91 -14.88
N ARG A 74 18.28 -5.78 -13.63
CA ARG A 74 17.68 -6.93 -12.89
C ARG A 74 16.22 -6.71 -12.49
N THR A 75 15.77 -5.46 -12.43
CA THR A 75 14.37 -5.13 -12.11
C THR A 75 13.48 -5.09 -13.34
N GLU A 76 14.03 -4.85 -14.55
CA GLU A 76 13.26 -4.81 -15.79
C GLU A 76 12.64 -6.18 -16.13
N ASP A 77 13.42 -7.27 -16.10
CA ASP A 77 12.91 -8.62 -16.39
C ASP A 77 11.86 -9.07 -15.36
N LYS A 78 12.06 -8.74 -14.08
CA LYS A 78 11.11 -9.07 -13.01
C LYS A 78 9.81 -8.26 -13.13
N GLY A 79 9.90 -6.99 -13.53
CA GLY A 79 8.74 -6.13 -13.75
C GLY A 79 7.88 -6.62 -14.91
N ILE A 80 8.49 -6.98 -16.04
CA ILE A 80 7.77 -7.55 -17.20
C ILE A 80 7.11 -8.88 -16.85
N ALA A 81 7.83 -9.76 -16.15
CA ALA A 81 7.28 -11.04 -15.70
C ALA A 81 6.11 -10.85 -14.71
N TYR A 82 6.21 -9.89 -13.79
CA TYR A 82 5.10 -9.54 -12.89
C TYR A 82 3.88 -9.06 -13.68
N ASP A 83 4.04 -8.07 -14.56
CA ASP A 83 2.93 -7.49 -15.33
C ASP A 83 2.22 -8.57 -16.16
N LEU A 84 2.97 -9.48 -16.77
CA LEU A 84 2.41 -10.61 -17.53
C LEU A 84 1.60 -11.56 -16.63
N VAL A 85 2.19 -12.04 -15.53
CA VAL A 85 1.53 -13.00 -14.62
C VAL A 85 0.34 -12.34 -13.89
N TRP A 86 0.45 -11.06 -13.56
CA TRP A 86 -0.64 -10.25 -13.00
C TRP A 86 -1.83 -10.17 -13.97
N ASN A 87 -1.56 -9.84 -15.23
CA ASN A 87 -2.61 -9.75 -16.25
C ASN A 87 -3.24 -11.12 -16.52
N GLU A 88 -2.44 -12.19 -16.53
CA GLU A 88 -2.96 -13.56 -16.64
C GLU A 88 -3.87 -13.91 -15.45
N ALA A 89 -3.45 -13.59 -14.22
CA ALA A 89 -4.24 -13.83 -13.01
C ALA A 89 -5.57 -13.06 -13.05
N ASN A 90 -5.56 -11.79 -13.44
CA ASN A 90 -6.77 -11.00 -13.60
C ASN A 90 -7.70 -11.55 -14.70
N ALA A 91 -7.13 -12.01 -15.82
CA ALA A 91 -7.91 -12.62 -16.90
C ALA A 91 -8.54 -13.96 -16.46
N LYS A 92 -7.82 -14.77 -15.67
CA LYS A 92 -8.36 -15.98 -15.04
C LYS A 92 -9.48 -15.63 -14.05
N MET A 93 -9.26 -14.64 -13.20
CA MET A 93 -10.23 -14.16 -12.22
C MET A 93 -11.54 -13.70 -12.89
N ALA A 94 -11.45 -12.97 -14.01
CA ALA A 94 -12.62 -12.51 -14.76
C ALA A 94 -13.42 -13.66 -15.41
N ARG A 95 -12.81 -14.82 -15.63
CA ARG A 95 -13.45 -16.02 -16.21
C ARG A 95 -13.88 -17.04 -15.18
N ALA A 96 -13.41 -16.91 -13.93
CA ALA A 96 -13.69 -17.84 -12.86
C ALA A 96 -15.18 -17.84 -12.52
N LYS A 97 -15.76 -19.03 -12.38
CA LYS A 97 -17.19 -19.21 -12.04
C LYS A 97 -17.40 -20.17 -10.88
N THR A 98 -16.44 -21.08 -10.67
CA THR A 98 -16.53 -22.09 -9.63
C THR A 98 -15.53 -21.81 -8.52
N ARG A 99 -15.78 -22.40 -7.34
CA ARG A 99 -14.83 -22.39 -6.22
C ARG A 99 -13.42 -22.82 -6.65
N HIS A 100 -13.34 -23.87 -7.48
CA HIS A 100 -12.05 -24.38 -7.98
C HIS A 100 -11.33 -23.32 -8.83
N ASP A 101 -12.04 -22.62 -9.72
CA ASP A 101 -11.45 -21.58 -10.55
C ASP A 101 -10.89 -20.43 -9.69
N PHE A 102 -11.62 -20.03 -8.65
CA PHE A 102 -11.17 -18.98 -7.73
C PHE A 102 -9.94 -19.41 -6.91
N LEU A 103 -9.87 -20.67 -6.48
CA LEU A 103 -8.67 -21.20 -5.82
C LEU A 103 -7.46 -21.20 -6.76
N GLU A 104 -7.65 -21.57 -8.03
CA GLU A 104 -6.59 -21.48 -9.03
C GLU A 104 -6.13 -20.03 -9.27
N CYS A 105 -7.05 -19.07 -9.28
CA CYS A 105 -6.69 -17.65 -9.34
C CYS A 105 -5.87 -17.22 -8.13
N ALA A 106 -6.32 -17.57 -6.92
CA ALA A 106 -5.60 -17.29 -5.68
C ALA A 106 -4.19 -17.89 -5.70
N ARG A 107 -4.02 -19.11 -6.23
CA ARG A 107 -2.72 -19.77 -6.39
C ARG A 107 -1.75 -18.97 -7.27
N VAL A 108 -2.23 -18.41 -8.38
CA VAL A 108 -1.39 -17.56 -9.25
C VAL A 108 -0.99 -16.26 -8.52
N TYR A 109 -1.89 -15.63 -7.77
CA TYR A 109 -1.52 -14.47 -6.97
C TYR A 109 -0.53 -14.81 -5.86
N TYR A 110 -0.69 -15.96 -5.19
CA TYR A 110 0.26 -16.42 -4.18
C TYR A 110 1.65 -16.65 -4.75
N TYR A 111 1.77 -17.18 -5.96
CA TYR A 111 3.06 -17.29 -6.64
C TYR A 111 3.77 -15.93 -6.77
N LEU A 112 3.03 -14.86 -7.10
CA LEU A 112 3.58 -13.51 -7.12
C LEU A 112 4.03 -13.05 -5.73
N ILE A 113 3.24 -13.33 -4.69
CA ILE A 113 3.60 -13.02 -3.30
C ILE A 113 4.88 -13.79 -2.89
N GLU A 114 4.98 -15.08 -3.20
CA GLU A 114 6.14 -15.92 -2.89
C GLU A 114 7.40 -15.47 -3.64
N SER A 115 7.24 -14.91 -4.85
CA SER A 115 8.34 -14.31 -5.62
C SER A 115 8.92 -13.03 -4.98
N GLY A 116 8.37 -12.60 -3.84
CA GLY A 116 8.82 -11.45 -3.06
C GLY A 116 8.04 -10.17 -3.36
N ILE A 117 7.00 -10.23 -4.18
CA ILE A 117 6.21 -9.05 -4.53
C ILE A 117 5.28 -8.71 -3.37
N ARG A 118 5.25 -7.43 -3.00
CA ARG A 118 4.47 -6.90 -1.89
C ARG A 118 3.72 -5.67 -2.38
N ASN A 119 2.43 -5.85 -2.62
CA ASN A 119 1.60 -4.83 -3.23
C ASN A 119 0.17 -4.96 -2.68
N GLY A 120 -0.47 -3.82 -2.40
CA GLY A 120 -1.79 -3.78 -1.80
C GLY A 120 -2.87 -4.36 -2.70
N GLU A 121 -2.87 -4.00 -3.98
CA GLU A 121 -3.79 -4.53 -4.99
C GLU A 121 -3.63 -6.04 -5.17
N LEU A 122 -2.40 -6.56 -5.08
CA LEU A 122 -2.13 -7.99 -5.11
C LEU A 122 -2.77 -8.72 -3.93
N PHE A 123 -2.61 -8.20 -2.72
CA PHE A 123 -3.27 -8.76 -1.54
C PHE A 123 -4.79 -8.63 -1.61
N TYR A 124 -5.29 -7.53 -2.13
CA TYR A 124 -6.73 -7.32 -2.33
C TYR A 124 -7.31 -8.35 -3.29
N ASN A 125 -6.74 -8.53 -4.49
CA ASN A 125 -7.23 -9.49 -5.47
C ASN A 125 -7.08 -10.94 -4.98
N THR A 126 -6.00 -11.24 -4.24
CA THR A 126 -5.83 -12.55 -3.57
C THR A 126 -6.97 -12.79 -2.57
N GLY A 127 -7.25 -11.80 -1.71
CA GLY A 127 -8.34 -11.87 -0.74
C GLY A 127 -9.69 -12.03 -1.41
N THR A 128 -9.94 -11.32 -2.51
CA THR A 128 -11.18 -11.43 -3.29
C THR A 128 -11.33 -12.82 -3.90
N ALA A 129 -10.28 -13.38 -4.50
CA ALA A 129 -10.30 -14.75 -5.01
C ALA A 129 -10.61 -15.77 -3.90
N LEU A 130 -9.96 -15.64 -2.74
CA LEU A 130 -10.19 -16.53 -1.59
C LEU A 130 -11.60 -16.37 -1.01
N LEU A 131 -12.11 -15.14 -0.93
CA LEU A 131 -13.47 -14.86 -0.48
C LEU A 131 -14.50 -15.56 -1.38
N LEU A 132 -14.32 -15.46 -2.70
CA LEU A 132 -15.17 -16.12 -3.69
C LEU A 132 -15.03 -17.65 -3.71
N ALA A 133 -13.87 -18.17 -3.28
CA ALA A 133 -13.66 -19.59 -3.06
C ALA A 133 -14.23 -20.10 -1.71
N GLY A 134 -14.76 -19.21 -0.85
CA GLY A 134 -15.23 -19.56 0.49
C GLY A 134 -14.13 -19.76 1.54
N GLU A 135 -12.88 -19.38 1.23
CA GLU A 135 -11.73 -19.48 2.14
C GLU A 135 -11.62 -18.23 3.03
N TYR A 136 -12.62 -18.01 3.89
CA TYR A 136 -12.83 -16.73 4.57
C TYR A 136 -11.70 -16.29 5.49
N ASP A 137 -11.06 -17.20 6.23
CA ASP A 137 -9.93 -16.86 7.12
C ASP A 137 -8.75 -16.34 6.30
N ARG A 138 -8.40 -17.06 5.23
CA ARG A 138 -7.31 -16.68 4.33
C ARG A 138 -7.63 -15.38 3.60
N ALA A 139 -8.88 -15.20 3.18
CA ALA A 139 -9.36 -13.96 2.57
C ALA A 139 -9.20 -12.77 3.52
N LEU A 140 -9.63 -12.91 4.78
CA LEU A 140 -9.51 -11.87 5.79
C LEU A 140 -8.05 -11.48 6.02
N SER A 141 -7.15 -12.47 6.17
CA SER A 141 -5.71 -12.20 6.30
C SER A 141 -5.14 -11.45 5.09
N ALA A 142 -5.55 -11.80 3.87
CA ALA A 142 -5.13 -11.09 2.66
C ALA A 142 -5.67 -9.64 2.63
N PHE A 143 -6.92 -9.41 3.03
CA PHE A 143 -7.47 -8.06 3.11
C PHE A 143 -6.81 -7.20 4.21
N ILE A 144 -6.47 -7.78 5.37
CA ILE A 144 -5.69 -7.08 6.40
C ILE A 144 -4.34 -6.63 5.82
N ARG A 145 -3.67 -7.47 5.05
CA ARG A 145 -2.42 -7.09 4.37
C ARG A 145 -2.67 -5.98 3.36
N SER A 146 -3.70 -6.09 2.52
CA SER A 146 -4.10 -5.05 1.58
C SER A 146 -4.31 -3.68 2.25
N GLU A 147 -5.04 -3.66 3.37
CA GLU A 147 -5.30 -2.45 4.16
C GLU A 147 -4.01 -1.74 4.59
N ARG A 148 -2.95 -2.47 4.92
CA ARG A 148 -1.67 -1.85 5.31
C ARG A 148 -1.06 -1.04 4.16
N TYR A 149 -1.20 -1.51 2.92
CA TYR A 149 -0.61 -0.85 1.75
C TYR A 149 -1.51 0.23 1.17
N LEU A 150 -2.82 -0.03 1.06
CA LEU A 150 -3.79 0.88 0.42
C LEU A 150 -4.52 1.79 1.41
N GLY A 151 -4.52 1.45 2.69
CA GLY A 151 -5.36 2.07 3.71
C GLY A 151 -6.74 1.40 3.79
N ALA A 152 -7.54 1.82 4.76
CA ALA A 152 -8.87 1.30 5.02
C ALA A 152 -9.93 1.89 4.06
N THR A 153 -9.83 1.54 2.78
CA THR A 153 -10.81 1.92 1.74
C THR A 153 -12.17 1.25 1.98
N TRP A 154 -13.22 1.76 1.33
CA TRP A 154 -14.56 1.20 1.53
C TRP A 154 -14.65 -0.23 0.97
N GLU A 155 -13.98 -0.51 -0.16
CA GLU A 155 -13.92 -1.82 -0.80
C GLU A 155 -13.27 -2.86 0.11
N ILE A 156 -12.12 -2.51 0.70
CA ILE A 156 -11.41 -3.38 1.64
C ILE A 156 -12.29 -3.66 2.86
N LYS A 157 -12.90 -2.63 3.45
CA LYS A 157 -13.79 -2.80 4.61
C LYS A 157 -14.98 -3.70 4.29
N GLN A 158 -15.62 -3.50 3.16
CA GLN A 158 -16.77 -4.30 2.73
C GLN A 158 -16.39 -5.77 2.51
N ASN A 159 -15.26 -6.03 1.85
CA ASN A 159 -14.82 -7.40 1.63
C ASN A 159 -14.32 -8.09 2.92
N MET A 160 -13.70 -7.34 3.84
CA MET A 160 -13.39 -7.85 5.18
C MET A 160 -14.65 -8.20 5.96
N GLN A 161 -15.69 -7.36 5.91
CA GLN A 161 -16.96 -7.63 6.54
C GLN A 161 -17.62 -8.88 5.94
N SER A 162 -17.57 -9.04 4.62
CA SER A 162 -18.05 -10.22 3.92
C SER A 162 -17.32 -11.49 4.37
N ALA A 163 -16.00 -11.42 4.52
CA ALA A 163 -15.20 -12.53 5.03
C ALA A 163 -15.57 -12.88 6.49
N LEU A 164 -15.79 -11.89 7.36
CA LEU A 164 -16.20 -12.11 8.76
C LEU A 164 -17.57 -12.79 8.85
N VAL A 165 -18.54 -12.32 8.06
CA VAL A 165 -19.88 -12.93 7.98
C VAL A 165 -19.76 -14.38 7.50
N GLY A 166 -18.90 -14.66 6.52
CA GLY A 166 -18.59 -16.02 6.07
C GLY A 166 -17.97 -16.92 7.14
N GLN A 167 -17.18 -16.36 8.07
CA GLN A 167 -16.64 -17.06 9.24
C GLN A 167 -17.69 -17.28 10.36
N MET A 168 -18.95 -16.83 10.16
CA MET A 168 -19.95 -16.72 11.22
C MET A 168 -19.50 -15.87 12.41
N LYS A 169 -18.55 -14.95 12.19
CA LYS A 169 -18.07 -13.99 13.19
C LYS A 169 -18.81 -12.68 13.05
N THR A 170 -19.02 -11.98 14.16
CA THR A 170 -19.64 -10.65 14.08
C THR A 170 -18.63 -9.62 13.57
N PRO A 171 -19.06 -8.63 12.75
CA PRO A 171 -18.18 -7.53 12.32
C PRO A 171 -17.55 -6.77 13.50
N GLU A 172 -18.21 -6.79 14.65
CA GLU A 172 -17.70 -6.24 15.91
C GLU A 172 -16.38 -6.88 16.32
N GLU A 173 -16.11 -8.16 16.06
CA GLU A 173 -14.85 -8.79 16.48
C GLU A 173 -13.61 -8.14 15.84
N LEU A 174 -13.71 -7.71 14.58
CA LEU A 174 -12.64 -6.99 13.90
C LEU A 174 -12.58 -5.52 14.33
N GLN A 175 -13.73 -4.89 14.56
CA GLN A 175 -13.82 -3.49 14.96
C GLN A 175 -13.44 -3.27 16.43
N ASN A 176 -13.73 -4.21 17.32
CA ASN A 176 -13.50 -4.13 18.78
C ASN A 176 -12.02 -4.27 19.16
N THR A 177 -11.17 -4.19 18.16
CA THR A 177 -9.74 -4.08 18.32
C THR A 177 -9.40 -2.64 18.68
N TRP A 178 -9.37 -2.32 19.99
CA TRP A 178 -9.14 -0.97 20.52
C TRP A 178 -7.93 -0.27 19.90
N TYR A 179 -6.88 -1.02 19.54
CA TYR A 179 -5.68 -0.46 18.93
C TYR A 179 -5.95 0.13 17.53
N ARG A 180 -6.95 -0.35 16.79
CA ARG A 180 -7.33 0.23 15.48
C ARG A 180 -7.90 1.64 15.64
N HIS A 181 -8.58 1.90 16.76
CA HIS A 181 -9.12 3.22 17.09
C HIS A 181 -8.03 4.17 17.55
N VAL A 182 -7.12 3.71 18.43
CA VAL A 182 -5.98 4.51 18.88
C VAL A 182 -5.06 4.82 17.70
N PHE A 183 -4.68 3.82 16.91
CA PHE A 183 -3.79 3.95 15.76
C PHE A 183 -4.57 4.18 14.45
N PHE A 184 -5.69 4.91 14.48
CA PHE A 184 -6.52 5.10 13.28
C PHE A 184 -5.72 5.70 12.11
N TRP A 185 -4.71 6.53 12.37
CA TRP A 185 -3.84 7.11 11.32
C TRP A 185 -2.97 6.06 10.63
N HIS A 186 -2.64 4.95 11.30
CA HIS A 186 -1.89 3.84 10.72
C HIS A 186 -2.74 3.08 9.70
N TYR A 187 -4.00 2.79 10.05
CA TYR A 187 -4.90 1.99 9.21
C TYR A 187 -5.64 2.83 8.16
N ARG A 188 -5.93 4.10 8.45
CA ARG A 188 -6.66 4.99 7.52
C ARG A 188 -5.85 5.30 6.27
N TYR A 189 -4.54 5.45 6.40
CA TYR A 189 -3.68 5.87 5.30
C TYR A 189 -2.81 4.73 4.79
N GLY A 190 -2.77 4.55 3.48
CA GLY A 190 -1.90 3.57 2.83
C GLY A 190 -0.41 3.81 3.10
N LEU A 191 0.39 2.76 2.98
CA LEU A 191 1.84 2.78 3.23
C LEU A 191 2.55 3.88 2.43
N ARG A 192 2.19 4.08 1.16
CA ARG A 192 2.78 5.12 0.30
C ARG A 192 2.65 6.51 0.92
N PHE A 193 1.44 6.87 1.36
CA PHE A 193 1.17 8.16 2.00
C PHE A 193 1.94 8.32 3.31
N ARG A 194 2.04 7.25 4.11
CA ARG A 194 2.80 7.25 5.37
C ARG A 194 4.31 7.46 5.12
N VAL A 195 4.88 6.80 4.11
CA VAL A 195 6.28 7.00 3.69
C VAL A 195 6.53 8.44 3.24
N ILE A 196 5.63 8.99 2.43
CA ILE A 196 5.67 10.38 1.99
C ILE A 196 5.73 11.33 3.20
N LEU A 197 4.83 11.16 4.17
CA LEU A 197 4.80 12.03 5.35
C LEU A 197 6.04 11.90 6.22
N ALA A 198 6.64 10.70 6.32
CA ALA A 198 7.92 10.51 6.97
C ALA A 198 9.06 11.26 6.24
N ILE A 199 9.13 11.17 4.91
CA ILE A 199 10.11 11.91 4.10
C ILE A 199 9.93 13.42 4.28
N CYS A 200 8.69 13.93 4.20
CA CYS A 200 8.38 15.32 4.49
C CYS A 200 8.84 15.74 5.89
N GLY A 201 8.63 14.88 6.89
CA GLY A 201 9.12 15.07 8.25
C GLY A 201 10.65 15.25 8.30
N ILE A 202 11.40 14.34 7.67
CA ILE A 202 12.87 14.41 7.57
C ILE A 202 13.31 15.72 6.89
N LEU A 203 12.67 16.08 5.78
CA LEU A 203 12.99 17.30 5.04
C LEU A 203 12.70 18.57 5.86
N PHE A 204 11.61 18.61 6.62
CA PHE A 204 11.30 19.73 7.51
C PHE A 204 12.31 19.84 8.65
N THR A 205 12.69 18.73 9.28
CA THR A 205 13.72 18.73 10.33
C THR A 205 15.06 19.20 9.77
N ALA A 206 15.49 18.68 8.62
CA ALA A 206 16.75 19.09 7.97
C ALA A 206 16.74 20.58 7.58
N THR A 207 15.63 21.06 7.00
CA THR A 207 15.45 22.47 6.63
C THR A 207 15.48 23.36 7.87
N GLY A 208 14.80 22.98 8.94
CA GLY A 208 14.81 23.70 10.21
C GLY A 208 16.20 23.77 10.82
N LEU A 209 16.93 22.65 10.88
CA LEU A 209 18.32 22.63 11.36
C LEU A 209 19.23 23.52 10.51
N CYS A 210 19.11 23.48 9.18
CA CYS A 210 19.84 24.35 8.26
C CYS A 210 19.53 25.83 8.52
N LEU A 211 18.25 26.20 8.64
CA LEU A 211 17.83 27.57 8.91
C LEU A 211 18.35 28.08 10.27
N TRP A 212 18.36 27.22 11.27
CA TRP A 212 18.88 27.54 12.60
C TRP A 212 20.41 27.75 12.56
N SER A 213 21.15 26.80 11.98
CA SER A 213 22.62 26.83 11.96
C SER A 213 23.19 27.97 11.12
N PHE A 214 22.56 28.32 9.98
CA PHE A 214 23.13 29.30 9.05
C PHE A 214 22.57 30.70 9.18
N PHE A 215 21.31 30.85 9.60
CA PHE A 215 20.61 32.13 9.60
C PHE A 215 20.13 32.55 10.99
N LYS A 216 20.26 31.67 12.01
CA LYS A 216 19.68 31.87 13.35
C LYS A 216 18.21 32.32 13.29
N ASN A 217 17.48 31.79 12.30
CA ASN A 217 16.13 32.25 11.99
C ASN A 217 15.14 31.71 13.05
N LYS A 218 14.33 32.58 13.65
CA LYS A 218 13.31 32.21 14.66
C LYS A 218 12.27 31.21 14.13
N TYR A 219 12.01 31.18 12.83
CA TYR A 219 11.08 30.23 12.20
C TYR A 219 11.65 28.81 12.11
N ALA A 220 12.97 28.63 12.29
CA ALA A 220 13.63 27.33 12.22
C ALA A 220 13.07 26.33 13.24
N ILE A 221 12.74 26.81 14.44
CA ILE A 221 12.18 25.98 15.51
C ILE A 221 10.84 25.37 15.08
N GLY A 222 9.99 26.13 14.38
CA GLY A 222 8.71 25.63 13.88
C GLY A 222 8.89 24.46 12.90
N PHE A 223 9.85 24.57 11.97
CA PHE A 223 10.19 23.50 11.03
C PHE A 223 10.73 22.25 11.74
N ILE A 224 11.61 22.43 12.74
CA ILE A 224 12.15 21.31 13.52
C ILE A 224 11.03 20.58 14.26
N ILE A 225 10.16 21.32 14.96
CA ILE A 225 9.03 20.74 15.71
C ILE A 225 8.07 20.00 14.78
N ALA A 226 7.68 20.62 13.66
CA ALA A 226 6.79 20.00 12.68
C ALA A 226 7.39 18.70 12.11
N GLY A 227 8.67 18.73 11.75
CA GLY A 227 9.37 17.55 11.23
C GLY A 227 9.50 16.42 12.25
N ILE A 228 9.81 16.74 13.52
CA ILE A 228 9.85 15.75 14.61
C ILE A 228 8.47 15.14 14.83
N LEU A 229 7.42 15.96 14.93
CA LEU A 229 6.05 15.46 15.11
C LEU A 229 5.66 14.49 14.00
N LEU A 230 5.86 14.85 12.72
CA LEU A 230 5.57 13.95 11.61
C LEU A 230 6.34 12.62 11.73
N ASN A 231 7.64 12.66 12.01
CA ASN A 231 8.45 11.46 12.12
C ASN A 231 8.01 10.56 13.28
N THR A 232 7.65 11.13 14.43
CA THR A 232 7.17 10.37 15.60
C THR A 232 5.93 9.54 15.29
N PHE A 233 5.03 10.03 14.43
CA PHE A 233 3.83 9.26 14.05
C PHE A 233 4.09 8.29 12.90
N PHE A 234 4.80 8.71 11.85
CA PHE A 234 4.86 7.97 10.60
C PHE A 234 6.02 6.98 10.50
N VAL A 235 7.17 7.24 11.13
CA VAL A 235 8.29 6.28 11.11
C VAL A 235 7.94 4.99 11.87
N PRO A 236 7.43 5.03 13.13
CA PRO A 236 7.00 3.81 13.80
C PRO A 236 5.87 3.09 13.06
N SER A 237 4.97 3.85 12.45
CA SER A 237 3.87 3.30 11.65
C SER A 237 4.37 2.47 10.46
N ILE A 238 5.40 2.93 9.76
CA ILE A 238 6.05 2.18 8.68
C ILE A 238 6.77 0.95 9.23
N LEU A 239 7.51 1.10 10.34
CA LEU A 239 8.24 0.00 10.97
C LEU A 239 7.30 -1.12 11.42
N ILE A 240 6.15 -0.78 12.02
CA ILE A 240 5.11 -1.75 12.39
C ILE A 240 4.63 -2.51 11.16
N THR A 241 4.39 -1.83 10.03
CA THR A 241 3.98 -2.51 8.79
C THR A 241 5.05 -3.49 8.29
N ILE A 242 6.33 -3.12 8.37
CA ILE A 242 7.44 -4.03 8.00
C ILE A 242 7.47 -5.25 8.92
N ILE A 243 7.36 -5.04 10.24
CA ILE A 243 7.37 -6.13 11.23
C ILE A 243 6.18 -7.07 11.00
N GLN A 244 4.98 -6.52 10.83
CA GLN A 244 3.79 -7.32 10.56
C GLN A 244 3.92 -8.10 9.25
N GLU A 245 4.49 -7.50 8.20
CA GLU A 245 4.74 -8.19 6.93
C GLU A 245 5.73 -9.35 7.07
N THR A 246 6.76 -9.20 7.91
CA THR A 246 7.73 -10.27 8.18
C THR A 246 7.16 -11.39 9.05
N SER A 247 6.18 -11.08 9.90
CA SER A 247 5.52 -12.08 10.76
C SER A 247 4.43 -12.85 10.02
N ASP A 248 3.76 -12.22 9.05
CA ASP A 248 2.65 -12.80 8.28
C ASP A 248 3.10 -13.62 7.06
N ILE A 249 4.26 -14.27 7.15
CA ILE A 249 4.70 -15.22 6.12
C ILE A 249 3.59 -16.28 6.02
N PRO A 250 2.93 -16.44 4.85
CA PRO A 250 1.81 -17.33 4.73
C PRO A 250 2.25 -18.74 5.13
N PRO A 251 1.46 -19.49 5.92
CA PRO A 251 1.70 -20.92 6.05
C PRO A 251 1.68 -21.48 4.64
N ILE A 252 2.77 -22.14 4.27
CA ILE A 252 2.98 -22.76 2.96
C ILE A 252 1.70 -23.53 2.61
N LEU A 253 1.20 -23.33 1.39
CA LEU A 253 0.05 -24.04 0.84
C LEU A 253 0.29 -25.56 0.95
N LEU A 254 -0.23 -26.16 2.00
CA LEU A 254 -0.60 -27.57 2.11
C LEU A 254 -2.10 -27.63 2.38
#